data_AF-W8YH76-F1
#
_entry.id   AF-W8YH76-F1
#
_cell.length_a   1.000
_cell.length_b   1.000
_cell.length_c   1.000
_cell.angle_alpha   90.00
_cell.angle_beta   90.00
_cell.angle_gamma   90.00
#
_symmetry.space_group_name_H-M   'P 1'
#
loop_
_entity.id
_entity.type
_entity.pdbx_description
1 polymer ?
#
loop_
_entity_poly.entity_id
_entity_poly.type
_entity_poly.pdbx_seq_one_letter_code
_entity_poly.pdbx_strand_id
1 'polypeptide(L)'
;MSKQAILDVLNSLPVIDQQGGDDAYILVQNTQEVRERLAAAGDVSASLDPHTLGRYGDEEEFCILAYAFGEEYANDYRGGILIWDEEGAQ
;
A
#
# COMPACT_ATOMS: atom_id res chain seq x y z
N MET A 1 -7.48 -10.04 10.89
CA MET A 1 -7.67 -9.00 9.86
C MET A 1 -7.34 -9.60 8.52
N SER A 2 -8.05 -9.22 7.45
CA SER A 2 -7.81 -9.80 6.12
C SER A 2 -6.80 -8.95 5.37
N LYS A 3 -5.60 -9.49 5.11
CA LYS A 3 -4.59 -8.84 4.25
C LYS A 3 -5.18 -8.47 2.89
N GLN A 4 -6.09 -9.30 2.38
CA GLN A 4 -6.81 -9.07 1.14
C GLN A 4 -7.60 -7.74 1.14
N ALA A 5 -8.26 -7.38 2.24
CA ALA A 5 -9.04 -6.14 2.29
C ALA A 5 -8.15 -4.90 2.15
N ILE A 6 -6.94 -4.94 2.74
CA ILE A 6 -5.95 -3.87 2.63
C ILE A 6 -5.40 -3.82 1.20
N LEU A 7 -5.05 -4.98 0.63
CA LEU A 7 -4.60 -5.08 -0.76
C LEU A 7 -5.64 -4.55 -1.75
N ASP A 8 -6.92 -4.87 -1.54
CA ASP A 8 -8.02 -4.39 -2.39
C ASP A 8 -8.12 -2.86 -2.35
N VAL A 9 -7.93 -2.26 -1.16
CA VAL A 9 -7.85 -0.79 -1.05
C VAL A 9 -6.65 -0.28 -1.83
N LEU A 10 -5.45 -0.75 -1.55
CA LEU A 10 -4.20 -0.28 -2.18
C LEU A 10 -4.24 -0.38 -3.71
N ASN A 11 -4.69 -1.52 -4.24
CA ASN A 11 -4.81 -1.76 -5.69
C ASN A 11 -5.90 -0.92 -6.37
N SER A 12 -6.84 -0.35 -5.59
CA SER A 12 -7.92 0.49 -6.11
C SER A 12 -7.63 2.00 -6.00
N LEU A 13 -6.50 2.38 -5.39
CA LEU A 13 -6.13 3.78 -5.25
C LEU A 13 -5.74 4.37 -6.61
N PRO A 14 -6.16 5.62 -6.91
CA PRO A 14 -5.69 6.32 -8.10
C PRO A 14 -4.17 6.53 -8.05
N VAL A 15 -3.49 6.05 -9.07
CA VAL A 15 -2.03 6.20 -9.22
C VAL A 15 -1.71 7.60 -9.72
N ILE A 16 -0.80 8.29 -9.02
CA ILE A 16 -0.24 9.58 -9.42
C ILE A 16 0.90 9.35 -10.41
N ASP A 17 1.84 8.47 -10.03
CA ASP A 17 3.02 8.15 -10.81
C ASP A 17 3.45 6.70 -10.55
N GLN A 18 4.07 6.08 -11.54
CA GLN A 18 4.57 4.72 -11.41
C GLN A 18 5.79 4.48 -12.31
N GLN A 19 6.75 3.73 -11.78
CA GLN A 19 7.89 3.22 -12.54
C GLN A 19 7.99 1.71 -12.33
N GLY A 20 8.32 1.00 -13.40
CA GLY A 20 8.69 -0.41 -13.34
C GLY A 20 10.19 -0.59 -13.57
N GLY A 21 10.67 -1.83 -13.42
CA GLY A 21 12.09 -2.17 -13.56
C GLY A 21 12.75 -2.38 -12.21
N ASP A 22 14.05 -2.13 -12.13
CA ASP A 22 14.85 -2.38 -10.92
C ASP A 22 14.50 -1.42 -9.77
N ASP A 23 14.07 -0.20 -10.10
CA ASP A 23 13.64 0.85 -9.15
C ASP A 23 12.11 1.04 -9.18
N ALA A 24 11.35 -0.07 -9.11
CA ALA A 24 9.90 -0.01 -9.24
C ALA A 24 9.21 0.75 -8.08
N TYR A 25 8.27 1.63 -8.42
CA TYR A 25 7.43 2.35 -7.45
C TYR A 25 6.03 2.59 -8.00
N ILE A 26 5.07 2.80 -7.09
CA ILE A 26 3.72 3.24 -7.41
C ILE A 26 3.31 4.26 -6.34
N LEU A 27 3.20 5.52 -6.75
CA LEU A 27 2.84 6.63 -5.87
C LEU A 27 1.35 6.91 -5.96
N VAL A 28 0.72 7.08 -4.80
CA VAL A 28 -0.69 7.42 -4.64
C VAL A 28 -0.84 8.55 -3.62
N GLN A 29 -1.99 9.24 -3.65
CA GLN A 29 -2.20 10.37 -2.74
C GLN A 29 -2.36 9.92 -1.29
N ASN A 30 -1.72 10.66 -0.38
CA ASN A 30 -1.83 10.49 1.07
C ASN A 30 -2.94 11.38 1.66
N THR A 31 -4.18 11.20 1.20
CA THR A 31 -5.32 11.99 1.70
C THR A 31 -5.98 11.36 2.94
N GLN A 32 -6.75 12.16 3.67
CA GLN A 32 -7.59 11.67 4.76
C GLN A 32 -8.55 10.56 4.31
N GLU A 33 -9.13 10.67 3.12
CA GLU A 33 -10.03 9.64 2.56
C GLU A 33 -9.30 8.30 2.37
N VAL A 34 -8.06 8.32 1.86
CA VAL A 34 -7.26 7.11 1.70
C VAL A 34 -6.97 6.46 3.05
N ARG A 35 -6.59 7.26 4.06
CA ARG A 35 -6.34 6.77 5.42
C ARG A 35 -7.61 6.15 6.03
N GLU A 36 -8.77 6.75 5.83
CA GLU A 36 -10.05 6.21 6.30
C GLU A 36 -10.44 4.91 5.61
N ARG A 37 -10.19 4.77 4.30
CA ARG A 37 -10.42 3.53 3.55
C ARG A 37 -9.51 2.40 4.04
N LEU A 38 -8.24 2.69 4.32
CA LEU A 38 -7.30 1.75 4.93
C LEU A 38 -7.75 1.35 6.34
N ALA A 39 -8.19 2.31 7.16
CA ALA A 39 -8.76 2.07 8.48
C ALA A 39 -9.93 1.08 8.43
N ALA A 40 -10.85 1.31 7.49
CA ALA A 40 -12.04 0.48 7.30
C ALA A 40 -11.69 -0.95 6.83
N ALA A 41 -10.58 -1.11 6.10
CA ALA A 41 -10.04 -2.41 5.70
C ALA A 41 -9.30 -3.14 6.84
N GLY A 42 -9.04 -2.47 7.96
CA GLY A 42 -8.41 -3.02 9.16
C GLY A 42 -7.02 -2.45 9.46
N ASP A 43 -6.49 -1.57 8.62
CA ASP A 43 -5.21 -0.90 8.86
C ASP A 43 -5.41 0.34 9.74
N VAL A 44 -5.59 0.06 11.03
CA VAL A 44 -5.75 1.09 12.07
C VAL A 44 -4.47 1.91 12.25
N SER A 45 -3.30 1.36 11.92
CA SER A 45 -1.99 2.02 12.01
C SER A 45 -1.88 3.23 11.08
N ALA A 46 -2.29 3.08 9.81
CA ALA A 46 -2.30 4.19 8.84
C ALA A 46 -3.32 5.28 9.19
N SER A 47 -4.42 4.90 9.86
CA SER A 47 -5.47 5.85 10.25
C SER A 47 -5.18 6.61 11.53
N LEU A 48 -4.48 5.99 12.48
CA LEU A 48 -4.23 6.55 13.81
C LEU A 48 -2.94 7.36 13.87
N ASP A 49 -1.98 7.06 12.99
CA ASP A 49 -0.72 7.77 12.92
C ASP A 49 -0.42 8.20 11.47
N PRO A 50 -0.56 9.50 11.12
CA PRO A 50 -0.22 9.99 9.79
C PRO A 50 1.26 9.78 9.45
N HIS A 51 2.13 9.58 10.46
CA HIS A 51 3.54 9.27 10.24
C HIS A 51 3.77 7.84 9.74
N THR A 52 2.82 6.91 9.88
CA THR A 52 2.97 5.54 9.36
C THR A 52 3.16 5.55 7.85
N LEU A 53 2.27 6.22 7.11
CA LEU A 53 2.38 6.34 5.65
C LEU A 53 3.55 7.23 5.23
N GLY A 54 3.87 8.25 6.03
CA GLY A 54 5.03 9.14 5.80
C GLY A 54 6.39 8.44 5.88
N ARG A 55 6.47 7.20 6.37
CA ARG A 55 7.71 6.38 6.25
C ARG A 55 7.97 5.88 4.83
N TYR A 56 6.93 5.83 4.01
CA TYR A 56 6.93 5.26 2.67
C TYR A 56 6.73 6.31 1.59
N GLY A 57 6.86 7.59 1.94
CA GLY A 57 6.68 8.76 1.09
C GLY A 57 6.75 10.03 1.92
N ASP A 58 5.77 10.91 1.76
CA ASP A 58 5.65 12.16 2.49
C ASP A 58 4.18 12.46 2.90
N GLU A 59 3.87 13.72 3.19
CA GLU A 59 2.54 14.15 3.60
C GLU A 59 1.53 14.19 2.44
N GLU A 60 2.00 14.26 1.19
CA GLU A 60 1.17 14.41 -0.02
C GLU A 60 1.00 13.07 -0.76
N GLU A 61 2.03 12.23 -0.79
CA GLU A 61 2.03 10.95 -1.50
C GLU A 61 2.80 9.85 -0.77
N PHE A 62 2.47 8.59 -1.07
CA PHE A 62 3.21 7.44 -0.55
C PHE A 62 3.29 6.32 -1.57
N CYS A 63 4.34 5.50 -1.45
CA CYS A 63 4.58 4.36 -2.32
C CYS A 63 3.85 3.12 -1.79
N ILE A 64 2.86 2.62 -2.55
CA ILE A 64 2.07 1.44 -2.13
C ILE A 64 2.90 0.15 -2.16
N LEU A 65 3.93 0.06 -3.02
CA LEU A 65 4.83 -1.09 -3.05
C LEU A 65 5.65 -1.16 -1.75
N ALA A 66 6.31 -0.05 -1.40
CA ALA A 66 7.11 0.03 -0.19
C ALA A 66 6.25 -0.19 1.05
N TYR A 67 5.05 0.39 1.08
CA TYR A 67 4.10 0.22 2.18
C TYR A 67 3.65 -1.23 2.35
N ALA A 68 3.15 -1.86 1.29
CA ALA A 68 2.58 -3.19 1.36
C ALA A 68 3.64 -4.26 1.70
N PHE A 69 4.88 -4.11 1.21
CA PHE A 69 5.97 -5.00 1.58
C PHE A 69 6.53 -4.72 2.97
N GLY A 70 6.65 -3.45 3.37
CA GLY A 70 7.17 -3.06 4.68
C GLY A 70 6.27 -3.50 5.84
N GLU A 71 4.95 -3.42 5.66
CA GLU A 71 3.95 -3.86 6.65
C GLU A 71 3.47 -5.30 6.43
N GLU A 72 4.14 -6.07 5.55
CA GLU A 72 3.84 -7.49 5.28
C GLU A 72 2.38 -7.76 4.84
N TYR A 73 1.77 -6.81 4.12
CA TYR A 73 0.45 -6.97 3.50
C TYR A 73 0.53 -7.65 2.14
N ALA A 74 1.59 -7.39 1.38
CA ALA A 74 1.93 -8.06 0.13
C ALA A 74 3.26 -8.79 0.29
N ASN A 75 3.49 -9.79 -0.55
CA ASN A 75 4.81 -10.41 -0.74
C ASN A 75 5.18 -10.52 -2.23
N ASP A 76 4.27 -10.16 -3.13
CA ASP A 76 4.56 -10.11 -4.56
C ASP A 76 3.76 -8.98 -5.26
N TYR A 77 4.22 -8.60 -6.45
CA TYR A 77 3.61 -7.64 -7.35
C TYR A 77 3.64 -8.20 -8.77
N ARG A 78 2.46 -8.53 -9.32
CA ARG A 78 2.33 -9.17 -10.64
C ARG A 78 1.24 -8.48 -11.45
N GLY A 79 1.54 -8.19 -12.72
CA GLY A 79 0.55 -7.67 -13.65
C GLY A 79 -0.05 -6.30 -13.26
N GLY A 80 0.66 -5.49 -12.49
CA GLY A 80 0.18 -4.18 -12.07
C GLY A 80 -0.50 -4.14 -10.70
N ILE A 81 -0.57 -5.27 -9.98
CA ILE A 81 -1.28 -5.36 -8.70
C ILE A 81 -0.43 -6.02 -7.61
N LEU A 82 -0.60 -5.55 -6.37
CA LEU A 82 -0.06 -6.12 -5.15
C LEU A 82 -0.86 -7.36 -4.75
N ILE A 83 -0.16 -8.45 -4.42
CA ILE A 83 -0.77 -9.71 -4.00
C ILE A 83 -0.05 -10.30 -2.79
N TRP A 84 -0.79 -11.14 -2.06
CA TRP A 84 -0.22 -12.07 -1.09
C TRP A 84 -0.25 -13.48 -1.70
N ASP A 85 0.89 -13.93 -2.20
CA ASP A 85 1.10 -15.27 -2.75
C ASP A 85 1.49 -16.24 -1.62
N GLU A 86 0.57 -17.12 -1.21
CA GLU A 86 0.83 -18.10 -0.14
C GLU A 86 1.96 -19.09 -0.49
N GLU A 87 2.27 -19.30 -1.78
CA GLU A 87 3.33 -20.20 -2.22
C GLU A 87 4.72 -19.55 -2.20
N GLY A 88 4.79 -18.21 -2.18
CA GLY A 88 6.04 -17.44 -2.17
C GLY A 88 6.54 -17.04 -0.78
N ALA A 89 5.74 -17.25 0.28
CA ALA A 89 6.12 -16.95 1.66
C ALA A 89 7.01 -18.08 2.23
N GLN A 90 8.32 -18.03 1.96
CA GLN A 90 9.33 -18.89 2.58
C GLN A 90 9.95 -18.26 3.82
#